data_AF-A0A969X883-F1
#
_entry.id   AF-A0A969X883-F1
#
_cell.length_a   1.000
_cell.length_b   1.000
_cell.length_c   1.000
_cell.angle_alpha   90.00
_cell.angle_beta   90.00
_cell.angle_gamma   90.00
#
_symmetry.space_group_name_H-M   'P 1'
#
loop_
_entity.id
_entity.type
_entity.pdbx_description
1 polymer ?
#
loop_
_entity_poly.entity_id
_entity_poly.type
_entity_poly.pdbx_seq_one_letter_code
_entity_poly.pdbx_strand_id
1 'polypeptide(L)'
;MERYKNVDKDILVERAKELECLYLIDEALASTPFPAVMQEVANLIPVGFKNMDSCLVTIGFDGEIYRSKPMAEVSDEIETPIILNRCARGYIKVGYPPNT
;
A
#
# COMPACT_ATOMS: atom_id res chain seq x y z
N MET A 1 -24.01 14.12 19.36
CA MET A 1 -22.64 13.75 18.92
C MET A 1 -22.03 12.85 19.99
N GLU A 2 -22.16 11.53 19.83
CA GLU A 2 -21.70 10.55 20.83
C GLU A 2 -20.83 9.43 20.24
N ARG A 3 -20.62 9.43 18.92
CA ARG A 3 -19.96 8.35 18.18
C ARG A 3 -18.46 8.17 18.49
N TYR A 4 -17.79 9.18 19.04
CA TYR A 4 -16.32 9.18 19.14
C TYR A 4 -15.77 9.40 20.56
N LYS A 5 -16.63 9.37 21.60
CA LYS A 5 -16.22 9.71 22.98
C LYS A 5 -15.13 8.78 23.57
N ASN A 6 -14.94 7.58 23.00
CA ASN A 6 -14.02 6.56 23.51
C ASN A 6 -13.09 5.98 22.42
N VAL A 7 -12.85 6.69 21.32
CA VAL A 7 -11.93 6.19 20.29
C VAL A 7 -10.49 6.48 20.74
N ASP A 8 -9.67 5.43 20.78
CA ASP A 8 -8.26 5.54 21.07
C ASP A 8 -7.58 6.49 20.07
N LYS A 9 -6.71 7.37 20.56
CA LYS A 9 -5.93 8.28 19.72
C LYS A 9 -5.10 7.50 18.70
N ASP A 10 -4.56 6.36 19.08
CA ASP A 10 -3.72 5.54 18.19
C ASP A 10 -4.55 5.01 17.01
N ILE A 11 -5.81 4.65 17.24
CA ILE A 11 -6.74 4.27 16.15
C ILE A 11 -6.96 5.44 15.21
N LEU A 12 -7.14 6.66 15.73
CA LEU A 12 -7.32 7.85 14.89
C LEU A 12 -6.07 8.17 14.07
N VAL A 13 -4.88 7.99 14.63
CA VAL A 13 -3.60 8.19 13.93
C VAL A 13 -3.46 7.17 12.78
N GLU A 14 -3.72 5.89 13.03
CA GLU A 14 -3.64 4.88 11.96
C GLU A 14 -4.68 5.12 10.86
N ARG A 15 -5.90 5.58 11.20
CA ARG A 15 -6.90 5.99 10.19
C ARG A 15 -6.49 7.24 9.41
N ALA A 16 -5.82 8.20 10.04
CA ALA A 16 -5.30 9.36 9.34
C ALA A 16 -4.22 8.96 8.31
N LYS A 17 -3.32 8.05 8.70
CA LYS A 17 -2.30 7.48 7.80
C LYS A 17 -2.91 6.74 6.61
N GLU A 18 -3.94 5.92 6.83
CA GLU A 18 -4.68 5.26 5.75
C GLU A 18 -5.26 6.27 4.75
N LEU A 19 -5.90 7.33 5.26
CA LEU A 19 -6.50 8.38 4.41
C LEU A 19 -5.44 9.17 3.62
N GLU A 20 -4.33 9.51 4.27
CA GLU A 20 -3.20 10.19 3.62
C GLU A 20 -2.60 9.32 2.51
N CYS A 21 -2.39 8.04 2.78
CA CYS A 21 -1.92 7.08 1.77
C CYS A 21 -2.85 7.02 0.55
N LEU A 22 -4.17 6.94 0.76
CA LEU A 22 -5.13 6.92 -0.33
C LEU A 22 -5.11 8.21 -1.15
N TYR A 23 -4.98 9.37 -0.48
CA TYR A 23 -4.87 10.67 -1.15
C TYR A 23 -3.61 10.76 -2.03
N LEU A 24 -2.45 10.38 -1.50
CA LEU A 24 -1.19 10.41 -2.25
C LEU A 24 -1.21 9.47 -3.46
N ILE A 25 -1.83 8.28 -3.31
CA ILE A 25 -2.00 7.35 -4.42
C ILE A 25 -2.90 7.96 -5.51
N ASP A 26 -4.00 8.61 -5.13
CA ASP A 26 -4.89 9.27 -6.10
C ASP A 26 -4.16 10.40 -6.86
N GLU A 27 -3.36 11.22 -6.17
CA GLU A 27 -2.53 12.24 -6.80
C GLU A 27 -1.50 11.65 -7.78
N ALA A 28 -0.81 10.57 -7.39
CA ALA A 28 0.13 9.87 -8.25
C ALA A 28 -0.56 9.29 -9.50
N LEU A 29 -1.74 8.66 -9.33
CA LEU A 29 -2.54 8.13 -10.43
C LEU A 29 -3.02 9.22 -11.39
N ALA A 30 -3.27 10.43 -10.90
CA ALA A 30 -3.71 11.55 -11.72
C ALA A 30 -2.58 12.26 -12.49
N SER A 31 -1.35 12.23 -11.95
CA SER A 31 -0.24 13.08 -12.45
C SER A 31 0.91 12.30 -13.08
N THR A 32 1.12 11.05 -12.70
CA THR A 32 2.24 10.23 -13.17
C THR A 32 1.78 9.25 -14.26
N PRO A 33 2.46 9.20 -15.42
CA PRO A 33 2.11 8.27 -16.49
C PRO A 33 2.52 6.83 -16.17
N PHE A 34 1.83 5.88 -16.80
CA PHE A 34 2.25 4.47 -16.83
C PHE A 34 3.54 4.29 -17.66
N PRO A 35 4.50 3.43 -17.26
CA PRO A 35 4.49 2.55 -16.08
C PRO A 35 5.03 3.20 -14.79
N ALA A 36 5.56 4.42 -14.84
CA ALA A 36 6.23 5.07 -13.71
C ALA A 36 5.36 5.14 -12.46
N VAL A 37 4.06 5.38 -12.63
CA VAL A 37 3.09 5.43 -11.54
C VAL A 37 3.02 4.15 -10.71
N MET A 38 3.30 2.99 -11.30
CA MET A 38 3.27 1.72 -10.57
C MET A 38 4.39 1.65 -9.53
N GLN A 39 5.58 2.16 -9.90
CA GLN A 39 6.70 2.25 -8.97
C GLN A 39 6.45 3.30 -7.89
N GLU A 40 5.84 4.43 -8.25
CA GLU A 40 5.47 5.47 -7.30
C GLU A 40 4.43 4.98 -6.29
N VAL A 41 3.36 4.33 -6.75
CA VAL A 41 2.34 3.73 -5.87
C VAL A 41 2.96 2.68 -4.95
N ALA A 42 3.88 1.84 -5.44
CA ALA A 42 4.60 0.90 -4.58
C ALA A 42 5.35 1.61 -3.44
N ASN A 43 5.96 2.77 -3.72
CA ASN A 43 6.68 3.56 -2.72
C ASN A 43 5.76 4.30 -1.73
N LEU A 44 4.51 4.61 -2.11
CA LEU A 44 3.55 5.35 -1.30
C LEU A 44 2.73 4.47 -0.35
N ILE A 45 2.37 3.25 -0.77
CA ILE A 45 1.56 2.32 0.04
C ILE A 45 2.05 2.16 1.50
N PRO A 46 3.37 2.08 1.80
CA PRO A 46 3.87 1.99 3.18
C PRO A 46 3.36 3.07 4.14
N VAL A 47 3.00 4.27 3.64
CA VAL A 47 2.48 5.38 4.46
C VAL A 47 1.22 4.97 5.23
N GLY A 48 0.36 4.15 4.62
CA GLY A 48 -0.89 3.69 5.23
C GLY A 48 -0.75 2.55 6.23
N PHE A 49 0.47 2.05 6.48
CA PHE A 49 0.71 0.88 7.32
C PHE A 49 1.41 1.23 8.64
N LYS A 50 1.21 0.39 9.67
CA LYS A 50 1.67 0.66 11.04
C LYS A 50 3.16 0.98 11.13
N ASN A 51 4.01 0.08 10.64
CA ASN A 51 5.46 0.27 10.56
C ASN A 51 5.86 0.58 9.10
N MET A 52 6.07 1.84 8.76
CA MET A 52 6.39 2.25 7.38
C MET A 52 7.77 1.73 6.93
N ASP A 53 8.76 1.76 7.83
CA ASP A 53 10.16 1.44 7.53
C ASP A 53 10.40 -0.06 7.33
N SER A 54 9.58 -0.91 7.93
CA SER A 54 9.62 -2.36 7.69
C SER A 54 8.61 -2.84 6.65
N CYS A 55 7.67 -1.99 6.21
CA CYS A 55 6.66 -2.37 5.22
C CYS A 55 7.29 -2.61 3.84
N LEU A 56 7.04 -3.79 3.27
CA LEU A 56 7.48 -4.22 1.95
C LEU A 56 6.27 -4.31 1.03
N VAL A 57 6.35 -3.64 -0.12
CA VAL A 57 5.26 -3.62 -1.10
C VAL A 57 5.78 -4.15 -2.42
N THR A 58 5.03 -5.07 -3.01
CA THR A 58 5.28 -5.62 -4.34
C THR A 58 4.02 -5.48 -5.18
N ILE A 59 4.14 -4.82 -6.33
CA ILE A 59 3.08 -4.75 -7.33
C ILE A 59 3.52 -5.56 -8.54
N GLY A 60 2.76 -6.61 -8.87
CA GLY A 60 2.93 -7.34 -10.12
C GLY A 60 1.85 -6.93 -11.10
N PHE A 61 2.22 -6.56 -12.33
CA PHE A 61 1.25 -6.17 -13.35
C PHE A 61 1.78 -6.46 -14.75
N ASP A 62 1.01 -7.23 -15.54
CA ASP A 62 1.36 -7.58 -16.93
C ASP A 62 2.78 -8.14 -17.13
N GLY A 63 3.31 -8.86 -16.14
CA GLY A 63 4.65 -9.46 -16.16
C GLY A 63 5.76 -8.58 -15.59
N GLU A 64 5.48 -7.31 -15.32
CA GLU A 64 6.41 -6.38 -14.66
C GLU A 64 6.22 -6.41 -13.14
N ILE A 65 7.32 -6.19 -12.40
CA ILE A 65 7.31 -6.16 -10.94
C ILE A 65 7.90 -4.85 -10.43
N TYR A 66 7.13 -4.15 -9.61
CA TYR A 66 7.50 -2.91 -8.93
C TYR A 66 7.61 -3.16 -7.43
N ARG A 67 8.61 -2.60 -6.77
CA ARG A 67 8.84 -2.84 -5.33
C ARG A 67 9.23 -1.57 -4.60
N SER A 68 8.71 -1.39 -3.37
CA SER A 68 9.09 -0.27 -2.51
C SER A 68 10.53 -0.35 -2.01
N LYS A 69 11.04 -1.58 -1.84
CA LYS A 69 12.38 -1.91 -1.33
C LYS A 69 12.92 -3.14 -2.05
N PRO A 70 14.23 -3.41 -1.98
CA PRO A 70 14.82 -4.64 -2.50
C PRO A 70 14.16 -5.89 -1.92
N MET A 71 14.25 -6.99 -2.64
CA MET A 71 13.64 -8.26 -2.24
C MET A 71 14.19 -8.71 -0.87
N ALA A 72 13.29 -9.02 0.05
CA ALA A 72 13.58 -9.51 1.38
C ALA A 72 12.60 -10.65 1.71
N GLU A 73 12.93 -11.47 2.72
CA GLU A 73 11.97 -12.43 3.27
C GLU A 73 10.77 -11.68 3.86
N VAL A 74 9.58 -12.22 3.63
CA VAL A 74 8.31 -11.67 4.12
C VAL A 74 7.55 -12.80 4.81
N SER A 75 6.89 -12.50 5.92
CA SER A 75 6.16 -13.50 6.73
C SER A 75 4.68 -13.19 6.84
N ASP A 76 4.34 -11.97 7.25
CA ASP A 76 2.97 -11.51 7.38
C ASP A 76 2.54 -10.76 6.13
N GLU A 77 1.96 -11.50 5.16
CA GLU A 77 1.54 -10.96 3.88
C GLU A 77 0.02 -10.79 3.77
N ILE A 78 -0.38 -9.67 3.16
CA ILE A 78 -1.71 -9.50 2.56
C ILE A 78 -1.55 -9.23 1.07
N GLU A 79 -2.48 -9.77 0.28
CA GLU A 79 -2.48 -9.64 -1.17
C GLU A 79 -3.89 -9.34 -1.68
N THR A 80 -3.98 -8.51 -2.71
CA THR A 80 -5.22 -8.25 -3.44
C THR A 80 -4.94 -8.25 -4.95
N PRO A 81 -5.85 -8.79 -5.80
CA PRO A 81 -5.69 -8.72 -7.24
C PRO A 81 -5.90 -7.30 -7.78
N ILE A 82 -5.19 -6.97 -8.86
CA ILE A 82 -5.50 -5.83 -9.73
C ILE A 82 -6.47 -6.31 -10.79
N ILE A 83 -7.68 -5.75 -10.81
CA ILE A 83 -8.77 -6.17 -11.69
C ILE A 83 -9.00 -5.10 -12.76
N LEU A 84 -8.86 -5.47 -14.03
CA LEU A 84 -9.21 -4.64 -15.19
C LEU A 84 -10.21 -5.38 -16.06
N ASN A 85 -11.31 -4.71 -16.41
CA ASN A 85 -12.38 -5.31 -17.22
C ASN A 85 -12.87 -6.66 -16.67
N ARG A 86 -12.93 -6.80 -15.33
CA ARG A 86 -13.29 -8.02 -14.59
C ARG A 86 -12.27 -9.17 -14.70
N CYS A 87 -11.09 -8.93 -15.24
CA CYS A 87 -10.00 -9.89 -15.30
C CYS A 87 -8.88 -9.50 -14.34
N ALA A 88 -8.38 -10.46 -13.56
CA ALA A 88 -7.15 -10.25 -12.78
C ALA A 88 -5.97 -10.12 -13.75
N ARG A 89 -5.24 -9.00 -13.66
CA ARG A 89 -4.09 -8.65 -14.52
C ARG A 89 -2.78 -8.51 -13.73
N GLY A 90 -2.88 -8.64 -12.42
CA GLY A 90 -1.79 -8.39 -11.49
C GLY A 90 -2.23 -8.51 -10.05
N TYR A 91 -1.38 -8.07 -9.14
CA TYR A 91 -1.61 -8.09 -7.71
C TYR A 91 -0.87 -6.93 -7.04
N ILE A 92 -1.38 -6.54 -5.87
CA ILE A 92 -0.67 -5.72 -4.90
C ILE A 92 -0.50 -6.58 -3.67
N LYS A 93 0.75 -6.73 -3.23
CA LYS A 93 1.13 -7.49 -2.05
C LYS A 93 1.84 -6.56 -1.09
N VAL A 94 1.48 -6.64 0.19
CA VAL A 94 2.14 -5.93 1.28
C VAL A 94 2.49 -6.93 2.35
N GLY A 95 3.67 -6.78 2.95
CA GLY A 95 3.98 -7.55 4.14
C GLY A 95 5.17 -7.02 4.92
N TYR A 96 5.48 -7.74 5.98
CA TYR A 96 6.56 -7.43 6.91
C TYR A 96 7.63 -8.52 6.92
N PRO A 97 8.91 -8.14 7.09
CA PRO A 97 9.95 -9.10 7.34
C PRO A 97 9.71 -9.83 8.66
N PRO A 98 10.24 -11.04 8.83
CA PRO A 98 10.11 -11.80 10.06
C PRO A 98 10.56 -10.98 11.28
N ASN A 99 9.80 -11.03 12.38
CA ASN A 99 10.09 -10.37 13.66
C ASN A 99 10.02 -8.82 13.64
N THR A 100 9.07 -8.25 12.89
CA THR A 100 8.79 -6.80 12.87
C THR A 100 7.94 -6.31 14.05
#